data_AF-A0A151FBK9-F1
#
_entry.id   AF-A0A151FBK9-F1
#
_cell.length_a   1.000
_cell.length_b   1.000
_cell.length_c   1.000
_cell.angle_alpha   90.00
_cell.angle_beta   90.00
_cell.angle_gamma   90.00
#
_symmetry.space_group_name_H-M   'P 1'
#
loop_
_entity.id
_entity.type
_entity.pdbx_description
1 polymer ?
#
loop_
_entity_poly.entity_id
_entity_poly.type
_entity_poly.pdbx_seq_one_letter_code
_entity_poly.pdbx_strand_id
1 'polypeptide(L)'
;MKILLVQDEGIKIDLERSSNILNDLCNTVRFESYKSPINVELPSPYSIIRKTSYISLKKETELLSQITSNIEKDYLFYVTSRRHRDNYFLHASGNVIICSFFGWEYYTNLPVENGLFYFIADCLALQILEDFRHQKLTGCIYDFLGDKTGVDICAVPKTSVQ
;
A
#
# COMPACT_ATOMS: atom_id res chain seq x y z
N MET A 1 -2.06 19.17 0.02
CA MET A 1 -1.26 17.96 0.30
C MET A 1 -0.77 17.37 -1.01
N LYS A 2 0.50 16.99 -1.09
CA LYS A 2 1.16 16.35 -2.25
C LYS A 2 1.53 14.91 -1.90
N ILE A 3 1.02 13.94 -2.66
CA ILE A 3 1.30 12.52 -2.49
C ILE A 3 2.04 12.00 -3.72
N LEU A 4 3.25 11.48 -3.52
CA LEU A 4 4.01 10.82 -4.57
C LEU A 4 3.68 9.33 -4.59
N LEU A 5 3.13 8.84 -5.70
CA LEU A 5 2.90 7.42 -5.95
C LEU A 5 4.17 6.81 -6.55
N VAL A 6 4.63 5.72 -5.95
CA VAL A 6 5.85 5.01 -6.35
C VAL A 6 5.53 3.53 -6.41
N GLN A 7 6.07 2.80 -7.39
CA GLN A 7 5.90 1.34 -7.46
C GLN A 7 7.22 0.59 -7.49
N ASP A 8 7.18 -0.62 -6.97
CA ASP A 8 8.20 -1.66 -7.16
C ASP A 8 8.24 -2.12 -8.62
N GLU A 9 9.39 -2.64 -9.07
CA GLU A 9 9.50 -3.36 -10.35
C GLU A 9 8.63 -4.63 -10.37
N GLY A 10 8.36 -5.22 -9.20
CA GLY A 10 7.55 -6.43 -9.07
C GLY A 10 6.04 -6.25 -9.30
N ILE A 11 5.55 -5.03 -9.51
CA ILE A 11 4.14 -4.72 -9.71
C ILE A 11 3.97 -3.79 -10.91
N LYS A 12 2.87 -3.94 -11.64
CA LYS A 12 2.59 -3.15 -12.85
C LYS A 12 1.25 -2.46 -12.70
N ILE A 13 1.30 -1.24 -12.19
CA ILE A 13 0.16 -0.33 -12.14
C ILE A 13 0.46 0.85 -13.05
N ASP A 14 -0.54 1.29 -13.82
CA ASP A 14 -0.47 2.55 -14.54
C ASP A 14 -0.63 3.72 -13.55
N LEU A 15 0.46 4.06 -12.86
CA LEU A 15 0.46 5.11 -11.84
C LEU A 15 0.22 6.50 -12.43
N GLU A 16 0.59 6.75 -13.68
CA GLU A 16 0.32 8.02 -14.36
C GLU A 16 -1.18 8.20 -14.55
N ARG A 17 -1.84 7.20 -15.14
CA ARG A 17 -3.30 7.20 -15.29
C ARG A 17 -4.01 7.25 -13.94
N SER A 18 -3.52 6.50 -12.96
CA SER A 18 -4.10 6.48 -11.61
C SER A 18 -4.00 7.86 -10.94
N SER A 19 -2.85 8.53 -11.07
CA SER A 19 -2.64 9.89 -10.54
C SER A 19 -3.56 10.90 -11.22
N ASN A 20 -3.74 10.81 -12.54
CA ASN A 20 -4.65 11.69 -13.27
C ASN A 20 -6.09 11.53 -12.79
N ILE A 21 -6.59 10.30 -12.67
CA ILE A 21 -7.94 10.04 -12.14
C ILE A 21 -8.08 10.59 -10.71
N LEU A 22 -7.10 10.35 -9.84
CA LEU A 22 -7.13 10.86 -8.47
C LEU A 22 -7.15 12.39 -8.41
N ASN A 23 -6.38 13.05 -9.28
CA ASN A 23 -6.34 14.51 -9.39
C ASN A 23 -7.65 15.09 -9.95
N ASP A 24 -8.34 14.37 -10.84
CA ASP A 24 -9.66 14.77 -11.34
C ASP A 24 -10.73 14.66 -10.25
N LEU A 25 -10.59 13.68 -9.35
CA LEU A 25 -11.50 13.46 -8.23
C LEU A 25 -11.20 14.36 -7.01
N CYS A 26 -9.94 14.79 -6.85
CA CYS A 26 -9.48 15.50 -5.65
C CYS A 26 -9.04 16.93 -5.96
N ASN A 27 -9.70 17.91 -5.33
CA ASN A 27 -9.33 19.32 -5.51
C ASN A 27 -8.22 19.80 -4.55
N THR A 28 -8.05 19.13 -3.40
CA THR A 28 -7.17 19.60 -2.30
C THR A 28 -5.92 18.73 -2.12
N VAL A 29 -5.96 17.51 -2.64
CA VAL A 29 -4.85 16.55 -2.64
C VAL A 29 -4.34 16.41 -4.07
N ARG A 30 -3.03 16.57 -4.25
CA ARG A 30 -2.35 16.41 -5.53
C ARG A 30 -1.56 15.13 -5.53
N PHE A 31 -1.68 14.35 -6.60
CA PHE A 31 -1.01 13.09 -6.81
C PHE A 31 -0.02 13.21 -7.96
N GLU A 32 1.19 12.74 -7.75
CA GLU A 32 2.22 12.65 -8.78
C GLU A 32 2.74 11.22 -8.86
N SER A 33 3.01 10.71 -10.06
CA SER A 33 3.61 9.39 -10.24
C SER A 33 5.12 9.50 -10.45
N TYR A 34 5.87 8.69 -9.71
CA TYR A 34 7.30 8.52 -9.96
C TYR A 34 7.50 7.68 -11.24
N LYS A 35 8.32 8.20 -12.17
CA LYS A 35 8.37 7.72 -13.57
C LYS A 35 8.87 6.28 -13.73
N SER A 36 9.78 5.83 -12.86
CA SER A 36 10.46 4.54 -13.01
C SER A 36 10.16 3.65 -11.81
N PRO A 37 9.74 2.39 -12.02
CA PRO A 37 9.66 1.42 -10.93
C PRO A 37 10.99 1.34 -10.18
N ILE A 38 10.92 1.26 -8.85
CA ILE A 38 12.10 1.15 -7.99
C ILE A 38 12.38 -0.33 -7.77
N ASN A 39 13.61 -0.75 -8.06
CA ASN A 39 14.08 -2.05 -7.66
C ASN A 39 14.70 -1.95 -6.26
N VAL A 40 14.03 -2.54 -5.26
CA VAL A 40 14.56 -2.69 -3.89
C VAL A 40 15.39 -3.97 -3.80
N GLU A 41 16.39 -4.11 -4.67
CA GLU A 41 17.44 -5.12 -4.57
C GLU A 41 18.65 -4.46 -3.93
N LEU A 42 18.92 -4.82 -2.69
CA LEU A 42 20.12 -4.35 -2.01
C LEU A 42 21.35 -5.04 -2.65
N PRO A 43 22.40 -4.30 -3.01
CA PRO A 43 23.69 -4.91 -3.30
C PRO A 43 24.23 -5.50 -2.00
N SER A 44 24.13 -6.82 -1.85
CA SER A 44 24.89 -7.55 -0.85
C SER A 44 26.16 -8.07 -1.53
N PRO A 45 27.36 -7.76 -1.03
CA PRO A 45 28.63 -8.14 -1.66
C PRO A 45 28.89 -9.66 -1.67
N TYR A 46 27.99 -10.48 -1.08
CA TYR A 46 28.16 -11.92 -0.96
C TYR A 46 26.93 -12.76 -1.34
N SER A 47 25.93 -12.19 -2.01
CA SER A 47 24.75 -12.96 -2.41
C SER A 47 24.43 -12.81 -3.88
N ILE A 48 24.38 -13.95 -4.58
CA ILE A 48 23.57 -14.16 -5.79
C ILE A 48 22.26 -13.39 -5.58
N ILE A 49 21.98 -12.45 -6.48
CA ILE A 49 20.84 -11.52 -6.45
C ILE A 49 19.56 -12.30 -6.11
N ARG A 50 19.16 -12.27 -4.84
CA ARG A 50 17.91 -12.87 -4.38
C ARG A 50 16.94 -11.72 -4.17
N LYS A 51 15.99 -11.57 -5.09
CA LYS A 51 14.75 -10.80 -4.87
C LYS A 51 14.19 -11.22 -3.51
N THR A 52 14.28 -10.35 -2.51
CA THR A 52 13.78 -10.70 -1.19
C THR A 52 12.26 -10.65 -1.25
N SER A 53 11.59 -11.78 -1.00
CA SER A 53 10.12 -11.80 -1.06
C SER A 53 9.46 -10.94 0.02
N TYR A 54 10.20 -10.57 1.07
CA TYR A 54 9.70 -9.85 2.23
C TYR A 54 10.17 -8.40 2.29
N ILE A 55 9.26 -7.50 2.63
CA ILE A 55 9.51 -6.09 2.92
C ILE A 55 10.24 -5.94 4.26
N SER A 56 11.21 -5.03 4.32
CA SER A 56 11.97 -4.67 5.52
C SER A 56 11.75 -3.20 5.90
N LEU A 57 10.53 -2.80 6.28
CA LEU A 57 10.08 -1.41 6.50
C LEU A 57 11.17 -0.33 6.63
N LYS A 58 12.07 -0.42 7.63
CA LYS A 58 13.22 0.47 7.81
C LYS A 58 14.06 0.68 6.52
N LYS A 59 14.53 -0.40 5.89
CA LYS A 59 15.38 -0.36 4.70
C LYS A 59 14.66 0.27 3.51
N GLU A 60 13.41 -0.14 3.27
CA GLU A 60 12.58 0.43 2.21
C GLU A 60 12.37 1.92 2.44
N THR A 61 12.04 2.33 3.66
CA THR A 61 11.82 3.75 3.98
C THR A 61 13.09 4.58 3.79
N GLU A 62 14.26 4.07 4.19
CA GLU A 62 15.57 4.72 3.98
C GLU A 62 15.88 4.87 2.49
N LEU A 63 15.73 3.79 1.71
CA LEU A 63 15.97 3.79 0.26
C LEU A 63 15.01 4.72 -0.48
N LEU A 64 13.70 4.63 -0.21
CA LEU A 64 12.68 5.46 -0.83
C LEU A 64 12.91 6.94 -0.53
N SER A 65 13.29 7.26 0.71
CA SER A 65 13.62 8.63 1.10
C SER A 65 14.84 9.15 0.34
N GLN A 66 15.88 8.32 0.13
CA GLN A 66 17.06 8.69 -0.64
C GLN A 66 16.73 8.92 -2.13
N ILE A 67 16.06 7.96 -2.78
CA ILE A 67 15.74 8.01 -4.21
C ILE A 67 14.82 9.20 -4.54
N THR A 68 13.89 9.50 -3.66
CA THR A 68 12.89 10.54 -3.89
C THR A 68 13.21 11.86 -3.18
N SER A 69 14.42 12.01 -2.62
CA SER A 69 14.84 13.16 -1.80
C SER A 69 14.68 14.52 -2.50
N ASN A 70 14.91 14.56 -3.82
CA ASN A 70 14.79 15.78 -4.63
C ASN A 70 13.37 16.08 -5.11
N ILE A 71 12.37 15.32 -4.66
CA ILE A 71 10.97 15.47 -5.04
C ILE A 71 10.20 16.00 -3.84
N GLU A 72 9.63 17.19 -4.01
CA GLU A 72 8.76 17.82 -3.02
C GLU A 72 7.46 17.02 -2.88
N LYS A 73 7.20 16.52 -1.66
CA LYS A 73 6.02 15.72 -1.34
C LYS A 73 5.76 15.77 0.16
N ASP A 74 4.49 15.71 0.53
CA ASP A 74 4.09 15.55 1.93
C ASP A 74 4.16 14.06 2.30
N TYR A 75 3.62 13.18 1.45
CA TYR A 75 3.63 11.73 1.63
C TYR A 75 4.17 10.99 0.41
N LEU A 76 4.75 9.82 0.65
CA LEU A 76 5.13 8.86 -0.38
C LEU A 76 4.27 7.60 -0.19
N PHE A 77 3.56 7.19 -1.23
CA PHE A 77 2.79 5.96 -1.26
C PHE A 77 3.46 4.94 -2.19
N TYR A 78 4.15 3.98 -1.60
CA TYR A 78 4.89 2.93 -2.30
C TYR A 78 4.05 1.67 -2.43
N VAL A 79 3.88 1.17 -3.66
CA VAL A 79 3.17 -0.09 -3.94
C VAL A 79 4.13 -1.19 -4.34
N THR A 80 3.90 -2.41 -3.88
CA THR A 80 4.76 -3.56 -4.17
C THR A 80 3.98 -4.87 -4.17
N SER A 81 4.50 -5.90 -4.83
CA SER A 81 4.02 -7.29 -4.73
C SER A 81 4.80 -8.12 -3.70
N ARG A 82 5.76 -7.52 -2.98
CA ARG A 82 6.49 -8.18 -1.89
C ARG A 82 5.63 -8.21 -0.64
N ARG A 83 5.75 -9.27 0.16
CA ARG A 83 4.93 -9.49 1.36
C ARG A 83 5.49 -8.78 2.60
N HIS A 84 4.62 -8.29 3.47
CA HIS A 84 5.01 -8.01 4.85
C HIS A 84 5.22 -9.32 5.63
N ARG A 85 5.86 -9.23 6.81
CA ARG A 85 6.06 -10.40 7.69
C ARG A 85 4.80 -10.73 8.48
N ASP A 86 4.08 -9.70 8.88
CA ASP A 86 2.69 -9.78 9.29
C ASP A 86 1.84 -9.77 8.01
N ASN A 87 0.69 -10.44 8.01
CA ASN A 87 -0.13 -10.61 6.81
C ASN A 87 -0.91 -9.32 6.45
N TYR A 88 -0.37 -8.14 6.78
CA TYR A 88 -0.99 -6.86 6.50
C TYR A 88 -0.67 -6.38 5.09
N PHE A 89 -1.63 -5.64 4.52
CA PHE A 89 -1.46 -4.95 3.25
C PHE A 89 -0.69 -3.65 3.38
N LEU A 90 -0.67 -3.01 4.56
CA LEU A 90 -0.18 -1.64 4.69
C LEU A 90 0.60 -1.41 5.98
N HIS A 91 1.78 -0.81 5.83
CA HIS A 91 2.58 -0.24 6.91
C HIS A 91 2.96 1.19 6.60
N ALA A 92 3.08 2.01 7.64
CA ALA A 92 3.54 3.38 7.52
C ALA A 92 4.72 3.64 8.48
N SER A 93 5.67 4.45 8.04
CA SER A 93 6.78 4.94 8.84
C SER A 93 7.04 6.41 8.48
N GLY A 94 6.67 7.31 9.39
CA GLY A 94 6.66 8.74 9.10
C GLY A 94 5.70 9.06 7.96
N ASN A 95 6.20 9.71 6.91
CA ASN A 95 5.43 10.06 5.72
C ASN A 95 5.54 9.05 4.57
N VAL A 96 6.17 7.89 4.80
CA VAL A 96 6.27 6.81 3.83
C VAL A 96 5.25 5.73 4.18
N ILE A 97 4.36 5.46 3.24
CA ILE A 97 3.36 4.38 3.29
C ILE A 97 3.82 3.30 2.32
N ILE A 98 3.90 2.06 2.79
CA ILE A 98 4.20 0.87 1.99
C ILE A 98 2.95 0.01 1.93
N CYS A 99 2.47 -0.21 0.71
CA CYS A 99 1.29 -1.00 0.40
C CYS A 99 1.68 -2.25 -0.41
N SER A 100 1.52 -3.43 0.19
CA SER A 100 1.75 -4.73 -0.41
C SER A 100 0.47 -5.26 -1.04
N PHE A 101 0.49 -5.55 -2.33
CA PHE A 101 -0.54 -6.30 -3.05
C PHE A 101 -0.19 -7.78 -3.20
N PHE A 102 0.71 -8.31 -2.38
CA PHE A 102 1.01 -9.74 -2.38
C PHE A 102 -0.25 -10.58 -2.16
N GLY A 103 -0.58 -11.39 -3.17
CA GLY A 103 -1.73 -12.30 -3.13
C GLY A 103 -3.09 -11.62 -3.30
N TRP A 104 -3.14 -10.38 -3.80
CA TRP A 104 -4.38 -9.65 -4.08
C TRP A 104 -5.41 -10.50 -4.85
N GLU A 105 -4.94 -11.25 -5.83
CA GLU A 105 -5.72 -12.15 -6.67
C GLU A 105 -6.40 -13.31 -5.92
N TYR A 106 -5.93 -13.66 -4.72
CA TYR A 106 -6.57 -14.68 -3.88
C TYR A 106 -7.73 -14.12 -3.06
N TYR A 107 -7.79 -12.81 -2.85
CA TYR A 107 -8.82 -12.15 -2.06
C TYR A 107 -9.94 -11.57 -2.93
N THR A 108 -9.64 -11.20 -4.17
CA THR A 108 -10.62 -10.58 -5.07
C THR A 108 -10.24 -10.78 -6.54
N ASN A 109 -11.25 -10.69 -7.41
CA ASN A 109 -11.08 -10.68 -8.87
C ASN A 109 -10.94 -9.27 -9.44
N LEU A 110 -10.91 -8.24 -8.59
CA LEU A 110 -10.75 -6.86 -9.03
C LEU A 110 -9.29 -6.57 -9.42
N PRO A 111 -9.04 -5.66 -10.39
CA PRO A 111 -7.70 -5.18 -10.69
C PRO A 111 -7.00 -4.58 -9.47
N VAL A 112 -5.67 -4.61 -9.47
CA VAL A 112 -4.84 -4.07 -8.37
C VAL A 112 -5.05 -2.55 -8.23
N GLU A 113 -5.34 -1.87 -9.32
CA GLU A 113 -5.72 -0.45 -9.37
C GLU A 113 -6.89 -0.14 -8.41
N ASN A 114 -7.89 -1.03 -8.33
CA ASN A 114 -9.00 -0.86 -7.40
C ASN A 114 -8.52 -0.88 -5.94
N GLY A 115 -7.59 -1.77 -5.63
CA GLY A 115 -6.94 -1.83 -4.33
C GLY A 115 -6.11 -0.58 -4.04
N LEU A 116 -5.39 -0.04 -5.03
CA LEU A 116 -4.67 1.23 -4.90
C LEU A 116 -5.61 2.37 -4.51
N PHE A 117 -6.70 2.56 -5.25
CA PHE A 117 -7.68 3.60 -4.93
C PHE A 117 -8.31 3.39 -3.56
N TYR A 118 -8.64 2.15 -3.20
CA TYR A 118 -9.18 1.79 -1.89
C TYR A 118 -8.23 2.19 -0.76
N PHE A 119 -6.96 1.77 -0.80
CA PHE A 119 -6.01 2.05 0.29
C PHE A 119 -5.63 3.52 0.39
N ILE A 120 -5.58 4.24 -0.74
CA ILE A 120 -5.40 5.70 -0.71
C ILE A 120 -6.59 6.36 -0.02
N ALA A 121 -7.82 6.02 -0.43
CA ALA A 121 -9.02 6.57 0.18
C ALA A 121 -9.11 6.26 1.67
N ASP A 122 -8.78 5.02 2.06
CA ASP A 122 -8.71 4.60 3.46
C ASP A 122 -7.69 5.43 4.25
N CYS A 123 -6.45 5.54 3.78
CA CYS A 123 -5.42 6.36 4.43
C CYS A 123 -5.81 7.83 4.56
N LEU A 124 -6.47 8.41 3.55
CA LEU A 124 -6.96 9.79 3.62
C LEU A 124 -8.10 9.95 4.63
N ALA A 125 -9.07 9.03 4.63
CA ALA A 125 -10.19 9.04 5.57
C ALA A 125 -9.70 8.97 7.02
N LEU A 126 -8.67 8.15 7.26
CA LEU A 126 -8.03 7.98 8.57
C LEU A 126 -7.34 9.24 9.09
N GLN A 127 -6.89 10.14 8.21
CA GLN A 127 -6.34 11.44 8.62
C GLN A 127 -7.44 12.46 8.98
N ILE A 128 -8.68 12.23 8.56
CA ILE A 128 -9.81 13.14 8.79
C ILE A 128 -10.58 12.74 10.06
N LEU A 129 -10.73 11.44 10.32
CA LEU A 129 -11.52 10.90 11.43
C LEU A 129 -10.73 9.81 12.17
N GLU A 130 -9.89 10.19 13.14
CA GLU A 130 -9.24 9.22 14.05
C GLU A 130 -10.26 8.52 14.96
N ASP A 131 -11.33 9.23 15.35
CA ASP A 131 -12.30 8.78 16.36
C ASP A 131 -13.35 7.77 15.86
N PHE A 132 -13.45 7.54 14.54
CA PHE A 132 -14.50 6.69 13.96
C PHE A 132 -14.15 5.19 13.92
N ARG A 133 -12.94 4.81 14.32
CA ARG A 133 -12.55 3.39 14.33
C ARG A 133 -13.25 2.63 15.44
N HIS A 134 -13.82 1.47 15.09
CA HIS A 134 -14.38 0.58 16.10
C HIS A 134 -13.26 0.09 17.04
N GLN A 135 -13.51 0.22 18.34
CA GLN A 135 -12.64 -0.33 19.40
C GLN A 135 -12.97 -1.80 19.71
N LYS A 136 -13.93 -2.39 18.99
CA LYS A 136 -14.52 -3.73 19.24
C LYS A 136 -15.00 -4.30 17.91
N LEU A 137 -14.96 -5.63 17.74
CA LEU A 137 -15.47 -6.27 16.52
C LEU A 137 -16.98 -6.04 16.40
N THR A 138 -17.39 -5.49 15.26
CA THR A 138 -18.77 -5.18 14.87
C THR A 138 -19.24 -5.99 13.66
N GLY A 139 -18.34 -6.66 12.94
CA GLY A 139 -18.67 -7.42 11.73
C GLY A 139 -18.90 -6.53 10.49
N CYS A 140 -18.47 -5.26 10.54
CA CYS A 140 -18.46 -4.37 9.39
C CYS A 140 -17.30 -4.73 8.45
N ILE A 141 -17.45 -4.53 7.12
CA ILE A 141 -16.30 -4.67 6.19
C ILE A 141 -15.18 -3.65 6.48
N TYR A 142 -15.52 -2.60 7.23
CA TYR A 142 -14.63 -1.52 7.66
C TYR A 142 -14.22 -1.65 9.15
N ASP A 143 -14.23 -2.87 9.68
CA ASP A 143 -13.89 -3.19 11.06
C ASP A 143 -12.37 -3.29 11.26
N PHE A 144 -11.63 -2.27 10.82
CA PHE A 144 -10.22 -2.11 11.12
C PHE A 144 -10.08 -1.63 12.56
N LEU A 145 -10.16 -2.58 13.49
CA LEU A 145 -9.86 -2.39 14.90
C LEU A 145 -8.61 -1.51 15.10
N GLY A 146 -8.63 -0.67 16.13
CA GLY A 146 -7.42 0.05 16.57
C GLY A 146 -6.25 -0.89 16.88
N ASP A 147 -6.55 -2.11 17.33
CA ASP A 147 -5.63 -3.25 17.38
C ASP A 147 -5.76 -4.08 16.09
N LYS A 148 -4.75 -4.01 15.22
CA LYS A 148 -4.82 -4.58 13.87
C LYS A 148 -4.78 -6.12 13.81
N THR A 149 -4.84 -6.84 14.93
CA THR A 149 -4.70 -8.32 14.95
C THR A 149 -5.78 -9.11 14.20
N GLY A 150 -6.88 -8.48 13.79
CA GLY A 150 -7.95 -9.10 13.01
C GLY A 150 -8.18 -8.40 11.67
N VAL A 151 -7.93 -9.10 10.57
CA VAL A 151 -8.63 -8.83 9.30
C VAL A 151 -9.77 -9.84 9.27
N ASP A 152 -11.01 -9.37 9.46
CA ASP A 152 -12.18 -10.23 9.32
C ASP A 152 -12.39 -10.52 7.83
N ILE A 153 -12.07 -11.75 7.45
CA ILE A 153 -12.30 -12.26 6.11
C ILE A 153 -13.82 -12.42 5.97
N CYS A 154 -14.50 -11.43 5.42
CA CYS A 154 -15.80 -11.63 4.78
C CYS A 154 -15.60 -12.40 3.45
N ALA A 155 -14.96 -13.57 3.51
CA ALA A 155 -15.14 -14.62 2.54
C ALA A 155 -15.88 -15.72 3.30
N VAL A 156 -17.18 -15.85 3.02
CA VAL A 156 -17.93 -17.04 3.38
C VAL A 156 -17.11 -18.24 2.87
N PRO A 157 -16.68 -19.16 3.75
CA PRO A 157 -15.99 -20.36 3.30
C PRO A 157 -16.87 -21.06 2.26
N LYS A 158 -16.32 -21.37 1.09
CA LYS A 158 -16.96 -22.33 0.17
C LYS A 158 -16.85 -23.73 0.79
N THR A 159 -17.58 -23.97 1.87
CA THR A 159 -17.83 -25.31 2.42
C THR A 159 -19.16 -25.27 3.15
N SER A 160 -20.24 -25.53 2.40
CA SER A 160 -21.41 -26.32 2.83
C SER A 160 -22.53 -26.16 1.79
N VAL A 161 -22.41 -26.87 0.68
CA VAL A 161 -23.60 -27.49 0.08
C VAL A 161 -23.48 -28.97 0.42
N GLN A 162 -24.58 -29.48 0.97
CA GLN A 162 -24.78 -30.74 1.70
C GLN A 162 -24.11 -31.98 1.11
#